data_AF-A0A957VIS9-F1
#
_entry.id   AF-A0A957VIS9-F1
#
_cell.length_a   1.000
_cell.length_b   1.000
_cell.length_c   1.000
_cell.angle_alpha   90.00
_cell.angle_beta   90.00
_cell.angle_gamma   90.00
#
_symmetry.space_group_name_H-M   'P 1'
#
loop_
_entity.id
_entity.type
_entity.pdbx_description
1 polymer ?
#
loop_
_entity_poly.entity_id
_entity_poly.type
_entity_poly.pdbx_seq_one_letter_code
_entity_poly.pdbx_strand_id
1 'polypeptide(L)'
;MSVWQFTDADRDFLARYITPHLPDRIFDAHAHLFAHAHFPDGVPPGYDKTPPVLGLDAYRTYMEWLHPGGRTQGGLFFGLAFQGDRVGNNAFVAAEVANAAPAFAARGQMLIAPSMDADYVRAQVARHGFVGLKPYHVMAQVDGPTFDAPIEAYLIEEHVQVADELGLTVTLHMVRARALADPVNQATIRRYCERYPNLRLILAHAARGFNPWHTIEGIAALRDLPNVWCDTSAVTEAGAFEAIVDVLGCDRLLYGTDFHVSHLHGRCVALGDSFHWLYADEMNLDEKHAALQPV
;
A
#
# COMPACT_ATOMS: atom_id res chain seq x y z
N MET A 1 -18.02 8.27 -1.81
CA MET A 1 -17.26 7.18 -1.18
C MET A 1 -18.19 6.20 -0.52
N SER A 2 -17.84 4.93 -0.66
CA SER A 2 -18.74 3.82 -0.44
C SER A 2 -19.15 3.64 1.02
N VAL A 3 -20.28 3.00 1.26
CA VAL A 3 -20.72 2.59 2.59
C VAL A 3 -19.77 1.49 3.08
N TRP A 4 -19.19 1.65 4.26
CA TRP A 4 -18.35 0.63 4.90
C TRP A 4 -19.24 -0.52 5.41
N GLN A 5 -19.59 -1.44 4.52
CA GLN A 5 -20.56 -2.50 4.78
C GLN A 5 -20.15 -3.81 4.11
N PHE A 6 -20.50 -4.92 4.75
CA PHE A 6 -20.36 -6.26 4.19
C PHE A 6 -21.75 -6.86 3.93
N THR A 7 -22.15 -6.85 2.68
CA THR A 7 -23.48 -7.25 2.20
C THR A 7 -23.59 -8.76 2.00
N ASP A 8 -24.80 -9.25 1.72
CA ASP A 8 -24.99 -10.65 1.36
C ASP A 8 -24.49 -10.96 -0.06
N ALA A 9 -24.46 -9.96 -0.95
CA ALA A 9 -23.83 -10.08 -2.27
C ALA A 9 -22.31 -10.28 -2.13
N ASP A 10 -21.66 -9.55 -1.23
CA ASP A 10 -20.23 -9.71 -0.94
C ASP A 10 -19.92 -11.11 -0.39
N ARG A 11 -20.75 -11.60 0.55
CA ARG A 11 -20.60 -12.95 1.11
C ARG A 11 -20.71 -14.02 0.03
N ASP A 12 -21.69 -13.89 -0.86
CA ASP A 12 -21.92 -14.83 -1.96
C ASP A 12 -20.77 -14.78 -2.98
N PHE A 13 -20.31 -13.58 -3.35
CA PHE A 13 -19.15 -13.40 -4.23
C PHE A 13 -17.88 -14.03 -3.62
N LEU A 14 -17.60 -13.73 -2.35
CA LEU A 14 -16.46 -14.26 -1.63
C LEU A 14 -16.50 -15.79 -1.55
N ALA A 15 -17.65 -16.37 -1.25
CA ALA A 15 -17.81 -17.83 -1.14
C ALA A 15 -17.61 -18.53 -2.49
N ARG A 16 -18.06 -17.91 -3.59
CA ARG A 16 -17.96 -18.49 -4.94
C ARG A 16 -16.57 -18.34 -5.55
N TYR A 17 -15.97 -17.16 -5.45
CA TYR A 17 -14.82 -16.78 -6.29
C TYR A 17 -13.52 -16.58 -5.54
N ILE A 18 -13.55 -16.35 -4.22
CA ILE A 18 -12.34 -16.01 -3.45
C ILE A 18 -11.97 -17.13 -2.48
N THR A 19 -12.89 -17.51 -1.60
CA THR A 19 -12.65 -18.50 -0.53
C THR A 19 -12.08 -19.83 -1.02
N PRO A 20 -12.52 -20.41 -2.16
CA PRO A 20 -11.93 -21.64 -2.70
C PRO A 20 -10.45 -21.53 -3.07
N HIS A 21 -9.95 -20.32 -3.27
CA HIS A 21 -8.57 -20.03 -3.70
C HIS A 21 -7.71 -19.41 -2.59
N LEU A 22 -8.29 -19.08 -1.43
CA LEU A 22 -7.54 -18.49 -0.33
C LEU A 22 -6.63 -19.53 0.35
N PRO A 23 -5.37 -19.17 0.67
CA PRO A 23 -4.52 -20.02 1.47
C PRO A 23 -4.98 -20.05 2.94
N ASP A 24 -4.56 -21.06 3.69
CA ASP A 24 -4.92 -21.21 5.11
C ASP A 24 -4.24 -20.21 6.03
N ARG A 25 -3.18 -19.56 5.54
CA ARG A 25 -2.40 -18.56 6.27
C ARG A 25 -2.03 -17.43 5.33
N ILE A 26 -2.37 -16.21 5.74
CA ILE A 26 -2.13 -14.99 4.98
C ILE A 26 -1.30 -14.04 5.82
N PHE A 27 -0.28 -13.47 5.20
CA PHE A 27 0.42 -12.30 5.68
C PHE A 27 0.09 -11.15 4.73
N ASP A 28 -0.52 -10.09 5.26
CA ASP A 28 -0.89 -8.92 4.48
C ASP A 28 0.26 -7.90 4.47
N ALA A 29 0.97 -7.79 3.36
CA ALA A 29 2.15 -6.92 3.26
C ALA A 29 1.83 -5.43 3.10
N HIS A 30 0.54 -5.02 3.10
CA HIS A 30 0.17 -3.62 2.89
C HIS A 30 -1.15 -3.29 3.59
N ALA A 31 -1.08 -2.74 4.80
CA ALA A 31 -2.25 -2.27 5.53
C ALA A 31 -1.97 -0.97 6.28
N HIS A 32 -2.98 -0.11 6.34
CA HIS A 32 -2.94 1.19 6.99
C HIS A 32 -3.67 1.15 8.34
N LEU A 33 -2.99 1.59 9.40
CA LEU A 33 -3.59 1.82 10.72
C LEU A 33 -3.59 3.32 11.02
N PHE A 34 -4.74 3.88 11.34
CA PHE A 34 -4.85 5.31 11.62
C PHE A 34 -5.99 5.64 12.58
N ALA A 35 -5.92 6.84 13.15
CA ALA A 35 -6.95 7.40 13.99
C ALA A 35 -7.29 8.80 13.47
N HIS A 36 -8.58 9.13 13.48
CA HIS A 36 -9.10 10.41 13.00
C HIS A 36 -8.48 11.61 13.73
N ALA A 37 -8.07 11.41 14.99
CA ALA A 37 -7.40 12.42 15.81
C ALA A 37 -6.05 12.91 15.26
N HIS A 38 -5.43 12.18 14.31
CA HIS A 38 -4.16 12.58 13.71
C HIS A 38 -4.32 13.42 12.44
N PHE A 39 -5.53 13.54 11.88
CA PHE A 39 -5.76 14.42 10.74
C PHE A 39 -5.54 15.89 11.14
N PRO A 40 -5.02 16.74 10.23
CA PRO A 40 -4.69 18.13 10.54
C PRO A 40 -5.93 18.98 10.86
N ASP A 41 -6.97 18.87 10.03
CA ASP A 41 -8.12 19.77 9.97
C ASP A 41 -9.44 18.99 10.08
N GLY A 42 -9.47 18.01 10.99
CA GLY A 42 -10.59 17.08 11.14
C GLY A 42 -10.64 16.00 10.05
N VAL A 43 -11.73 15.23 10.04
CA VAL A 43 -11.87 14.05 9.17
C VAL A 43 -12.17 14.48 7.73
N PRO A 44 -11.29 14.16 6.76
CA PRO A 44 -11.55 14.53 5.37
C PRO A 44 -12.79 13.82 4.79
N PRO A 45 -13.46 14.42 3.79
CA PRO A 45 -14.57 13.76 3.10
C PRO A 45 -14.20 12.36 2.63
N GLY A 46 -15.07 11.40 2.95
CA GLY A 46 -14.94 9.99 2.63
C GLY A 46 -14.18 9.14 3.63
N TYR A 47 -13.48 9.75 4.59
CA TYR A 47 -13.03 9.08 5.81
C TYR A 47 -14.07 9.17 6.94
N ASP A 48 -15.06 10.06 6.80
CA ASP A 48 -16.14 10.30 7.77
C ASP A 48 -17.02 9.07 8.02
N LYS A 49 -17.04 8.13 7.06
CA LYS A 49 -17.74 6.85 7.17
C LYS A 49 -16.89 5.71 7.76
N THR A 50 -15.60 5.95 7.96
CA THR A 50 -14.72 4.96 8.61
C THR A 50 -14.83 5.07 10.14
N PRO A 51 -14.55 4.00 10.90
CA PRO A 51 -14.44 4.09 12.35
C PRO A 51 -13.41 5.16 12.78
N PRO A 52 -13.62 5.89 13.88
CA PRO A 52 -12.69 6.91 14.35
C PRO A 52 -11.27 6.41 14.64
N VAL A 53 -11.15 5.11 14.95
CA VAL A 53 -9.88 4.43 15.17
C VAL A 53 -9.90 3.13 14.37
N LEU A 54 -9.00 3.04 13.40
CA LEU A 54 -8.70 1.84 12.63
C LEU A 54 -7.35 1.28 13.11
N GLY A 55 -7.38 0.66 14.29
CA GLY A 55 -6.27 -0.09 14.88
C GLY A 55 -6.27 -1.57 14.47
N LEU A 56 -5.39 -2.35 15.08
CA LEU A 56 -5.19 -3.77 14.75
C LEU A 56 -6.44 -4.62 15.04
N ASP A 57 -7.18 -4.30 16.10
CA ASP A 57 -8.43 -5.01 16.41
C ASP A 57 -9.52 -4.75 15.35
N ALA A 58 -9.64 -3.51 14.88
CA ALA A 58 -10.53 -3.16 13.79
C ALA A 58 -10.09 -3.85 12.49
N TYR A 59 -8.80 -3.78 12.17
CA TYR A 59 -8.21 -4.50 11.04
C TYR A 59 -8.57 -5.98 11.07
N ARG A 60 -8.29 -6.69 12.17
CA ARG A 60 -8.59 -8.13 12.29
C ARG A 60 -10.08 -8.43 12.11
N THR A 61 -10.94 -7.59 12.66
CA THR A 61 -12.40 -7.72 12.53
C THR A 61 -12.83 -7.61 11.07
N TYR A 62 -12.35 -6.58 10.36
CA TYR A 62 -12.72 -6.34 8.97
C TYR A 62 -12.01 -7.29 7.99
N MET A 63 -10.84 -7.82 8.35
CA MET A 63 -10.18 -8.82 7.52
C MET A 63 -10.93 -10.15 7.48
N GLU A 64 -11.80 -10.48 8.44
CA GLU A 64 -12.68 -11.64 8.33
C GLU A 64 -13.69 -11.51 7.17
N TRP A 65 -13.92 -10.30 6.64
CA TRP A 65 -14.76 -10.10 5.46
C TRP A 65 -14.09 -10.59 4.18
N LEU A 66 -12.76 -10.49 4.10
CA LEU A 66 -11.97 -10.89 2.93
C LEU A 66 -11.30 -12.26 3.12
N HIS A 67 -10.87 -12.57 4.34
CA HIS A 67 -10.09 -13.76 4.72
C HIS A 67 -10.76 -14.53 5.87
N PRO A 68 -11.98 -15.05 5.68
CA PRO A 68 -12.76 -15.65 6.75
C PRO A 68 -12.06 -16.89 7.33
N GLY A 69 -12.30 -17.10 8.63
CA GLY A 69 -11.82 -18.27 9.37
C GLY A 69 -10.48 -18.04 10.04
N GLY A 70 -10.12 -16.79 10.34
CA GLY A 70 -8.85 -16.48 10.99
C GLY A 70 -7.64 -16.74 10.09
N ARG A 71 -7.79 -16.66 8.77
CA ARG A 71 -6.69 -16.93 7.83
C ARG A 71 -5.60 -15.85 7.87
N THR A 72 -5.94 -14.62 8.27
CA THR A 72 -4.97 -13.53 8.44
C THR A 72 -4.14 -13.74 9.72
N GLN A 73 -2.87 -14.06 9.55
CA GLN A 73 -1.94 -14.44 10.64
C GLN A 73 -0.84 -13.40 10.88
N GLY A 74 -0.80 -12.33 10.10
CA GLY A 74 0.14 -11.24 10.28
C GLY A 74 -0.04 -10.16 9.22
N GLY A 75 0.71 -9.08 9.37
CA GLY A 75 0.74 -8.03 8.38
C GLY A 75 1.83 -6.99 8.61
N LEU A 76 2.05 -6.18 7.58
CA LEU A 76 2.92 -5.02 7.57
C LEU A 76 2.06 -3.76 7.59
N PHE A 77 2.15 -3.03 8.69
CA PHE A 77 1.29 -1.89 9.01
C PHE A 77 2.07 -0.58 8.95
N PHE A 78 1.44 0.46 8.44
CA PHE A 78 1.94 1.83 8.50
C PHE A 78 0.78 2.81 8.65
N GLY A 79 1.09 4.05 8.99
CA GLY A 79 0.08 5.10 9.04
C GLY A 79 -0.48 5.40 7.65
N LEU A 80 -1.73 5.88 7.61
CA LEU A 80 -2.25 6.50 6.40
C LEU A 80 -1.44 7.77 6.13
N ALA A 81 -0.92 7.90 4.91
CA ALA A 81 0.03 8.95 4.58
C ALA A 81 -0.65 10.31 4.28
N PHE A 82 -1.29 10.91 5.29
CA PHE A 82 -1.88 12.25 5.22
C PHE A 82 -0.94 13.35 5.77
N GLN A 83 -1.20 14.60 5.39
CA GLN A 83 -0.48 15.76 5.93
C GLN A 83 -1.04 16.15 7.33
N GLY A 84 -0.73 15.39 8.38
CA GLY A 84 -1.21 15.65 9.74
C GLY A 84 -0.17 15.34 10.82
N ASP A 85 -0.62 14.90 11.99
CA ASP A 85 0.27 14.47 13.08
C ASP A 85 0.91 13.11 12.77
N ARG A 86 2.00 13.15 11.99
CA ARG A 86 2.78 11.97 11.61
C ARG A 86 3.47 11.33 12.82
N VAL A 87 3.88 12.12 13.80
CA VAL A 87 4.56 11.60 14.99
C VAL A 87 3.56 10.81 15.84
N GLY A 88 2.37 11.37 16.06
CA GLY A 88 1.26 10.67 16.70
C GLY A 88 0.84 9.41 15.94
N ASN A 89 0.71 9.48 14.60
CA ASN A 89 0.36 8.30 13.82
C ASN A 89 1.45 7.20 13.90
N ASN A 90 2.73 7.54 13.81
CA ASN A 90 3.82 6.57 13.99
C ASN A 90 3.79 5.95 15.39
N ALA A 91 3.59 6.76 16.44
CA ALA A 91 3.47 6.26 17.81
C ALA A 91 2.25 5.33 17.98
N PHE A 92 1.13 5.65 17.35
CA PHE A 92 -0.07 4.80 17.32
C PHE A 92 0.20 3.46 16.65
N VAL A 93 0.76 3.44 15.43
CA VAL A 93 1.11 2.18 14.72
C VAL A 93 2.08 1.34 15.55
N ALA A 94 3.11 1.97 16.13
CA ALA A 94 4.06 1.27 16.99
C ALA A 94 3.39 0.64 18.21
N ALA A 95 2.45 1.34 18.86
CA ALA A 95 1.70 0.82 19.99
C ALA A 95 0.80 -0.36 19.59
N GLU A 96 0.07 -0.25 18.48
CA GLU A 96 -0.78 -1.34 17.96
C GLU A 96 0.04 -2.60 17.63
N VAL A 97 1.19 -2.43 16.98
CA VAL A 97 2.11 -3.54 16.65
C VAL A 97 2.72 -4.16 17.92
N ALA A 98 3.14 -3.34 18.88
CA ALA A 98 3.74 -3.84 20.13
C ALA A 98 2.73 -4.58 21.02
N ASN A 99 1.46 -4.20 20.97
CA ASN A 99 0.37 -4.83 21.72
C ASN A 99 -0.27 -6.03 21.00
N ALA A 100 0.19 -6.37 19.79
CA ALA A 100 -0.32 -7.51 19.05
C ALA A 100 -0.15 -8.82 19.83
N ALA A 101 -1.14 -9.71 19.73
CA ALA A 101 -1.05 -11.04 20.33
C ALA A 101 0.19 -11.78 19.80
N PRO A 102 0.93 -12.54 20.64
CA PRO A 102 2.19 -13.18 20.23
C PRO A 102 2.09 -14.11 18.99
N ALA A 103 0.91 -14.69 18.76
CA ALA A 103 0.65 -15.55 17.60
C ALA A 103 0.47 -14.78 16.28
N PHE A 104 0.21 -13.47 16.34
CA PHE A 104 -0.03 -12.62 15.18
C PHE A 104 1.26 -11.90 14.79
N ALA A 105 1.75 -12.15 13.57
CA ALA A 105 2.99 -11.58 13.08
C ALA A 105 2.82 -10.11 12.65
N ALA A 106 2.56 -9.20 13.60
CA ALA A 106 2.49 -7.77 13.33
C ALA A 106 3.88 -7.16 13.10
N ARG A 107 3.99 -6.32 12.07
CA ARG A 107 5.19 -5.55 11.74
C ARG A 107 4.79 -4.12 11.41
N GLY A 108 5.60 -3.14 11.80
CA GLY A 108 5.33 -1.73 11.53
C GLY A 108 6.37 -1.11 10.60
N GLN A 109 5.97 -0.19 9.74
CA GLN A 109 6.86 0.79 9.09
C GLN A 109 6.59 2.21 9.60
N MET A 110 7.65 2.99 9.68
CA MET A 110 7.60 4.40 10.06
C MET A 110 7.22 5.26 8.85
N LEU A 111 6.17 6.06 8.95
CA LEU A 111 5.94 7.16 8.00
C LEU A 111 7.08 8.18 8.12
N ILE A 112 7.68 8.51 6.97
CA ILE A 112 8.79 9.47 6.89
C ILE A 112 8.44 10.61 5.93
N ALA A 113 8.92 11.80 6.26
CA ALA A 113 8.91 12.97 5.38
C ALA A 113 10.36 13.35 5.06
N PRO A 114 10.66 13.89 3.87
CA PRO A 114 12.03 14.27 3.47
C PRO A 114 12.68 15.29 4.41
N SER A 115 11.90 16.09 5.13
CA SER A 115 12.41 17.04 6.13
C SER A 115 12.82 16.40 7.46
N MET A 116 12.57 15.11 7.67
CA MET A 116 13.00 14.41 8.89
C MET A 116 14.50 14.15 8.86
N ASP A 117 15.18 14.52 9.94
CA ASP A 117 16.60 14.22 10.14
C ASP A 117 16.86 12.69 10.17
N ALA A 118 17.96 12.26 9.55
CA ALA A 118 18.28 10.84 9.41
C ALA A 118 18.61 10.16 10.75
N ASP A 119 19.25 10.86 11.68
CA ASP A 119 19.54 10.33 13.01
C ASP A 119 18.26 10.22 13.84
N TYR A 120 17.34 11.17 13.69
CA TYR A 120 15.99 11.05 14.25
C TYR A 120 15.26 9.81 13.71
N VAL A 121 15.26 9.58 12.40
CA VAL A 121 14.64 8.39 11.79
C VAL A 121 15.26 7.11 12.36
N ARG A 122 16.59 7.02 12.40
CA ARG A 122 17.32 5.87 12.98
C ARG A 122 16.92 5.63 14.44
N ALA A 123 16.83 6.69 15.24
CA ALA A 123 16.43 6.61 16.64
C ALA A 123 14.98 6.14 16.81
N GLN A 124 14.04 6.61 15.97
CA GLN A 124 12.65 6.16 16.02
C GLN A 124 12.49 4.70 15.60
N VAL A 125 13.19 4.27 14.55
CA VAL A 125 13.21 2.86 14.11
C VAL A 125 13.64 1.95 15.26
N ALA A 126 14.77 2.27 15.91
CA ALA A 126 15.27 1.49 17.04
C ALA A 126 14.33 1.52 18.25
N ARG A 127 13.78 2.69 18.58
CA ARG A 127 12.88 2.86 19.73
C ARG A 127 11.58 2.07 19.60
N HIS A 128 11.01 2.05 18.40
CA HIS A 128 9.68 1.48 18.16
C HIS A 128 9.71 0.10 17.49
N GLY A 129 10.89 -0.41 17.13
CA GLY A 129 11.03 -1.70 16.48
C GLY A 129 10.44 -1.74 15.08
N PHE A 130 10.43 -0.59 14.37
CA PHE A 130 9.97 -0.55 12.98
C PHE A 130 10.89 -1.40 12.09
N VAL A 131 10.30 -2.10 11.12
CA VAL A 131 11.03 -2.94 10.15
C VAL A 131 11.14 -2.30 8.77
N GLY A 132 10.68 -1.06 8.64
CA GLY A 132 10.72 -0.33 7.39
C GLY A 132 10.30 1.11 7.48
N LEU A 133 10.38 1.79 6.34
CA LEU A 133 9.99 3.18 6.15
C LEU A 133 8.90 3.28 5.09
N LYS A 134 8.00 4.24 5.27
CA LYS A 134 6.89 4.53 4.37
C LYS A 134 6.98 6.01 3.94
N PRO A 135 7.65 6.31 2.83
CA PRO A 135 7.60 7.64 2.23
C PRO A 135 6.29 7.81 1.45
N TYR A 136 5.87 9.06 1.21
CA TYR A 136 4.69 9.33 0.38
C TYR A 136 4.75 10.70 -0.28
N HIS A 137 4.25 10.78 -1.51
CA HIS A 137 4.39 11.96 -2.36
C HIS A 137 3.77 13.24 -1.80
N VAL A 138 2.73 13.17 -0.96
CA VAL A 138 2.16 14.38 -0.33
C VAL A 138 3.15 15.09 0.59
N MET A 139 4.23 14.41 0.97
CA MET A 139 5.33 14.97 1.74
C MET A 139 6.49 15.46 0.86
N ALA A 140 6.37 15.36 -0.47
CA ALA A 140 7.41 15.73 -1.41
C ALA A 140 7.76 17.23 -1.34
N GLN A 141 9.06 17.54 -1.38
CA GLN A 141 9.57 18.91 -1.46
C GLN A 141 9.66 19.37 -2.92
N VAL A 142 8.51 19.71 -3.51
CA VAL A 142 8.41 20.23 -4.89
C VAL A 142 7.55 21.48 -4.96
N ASP A 143 7.85 22.35 -5.92
CA ASP A 143 6.96 23.44 -6.30
C ASP A 143 5.85 22.90 -7.22
N GLY A 144 4.62 22.86 -6.73
CA GLY A 144 3.44 22.45 -7.52
C GLY A 144 2.84 21.10 -7.12
N PRO A 145 2.07 20.45 -8.02
CA PRO A 145 1.35 19.21 -7.71
C PRO A 145 2.31 18.06 -7.39
N THR A 146 2.06 17.37 -6.29
CA THR A 146 2.89 16.23 -5.87
C THR A 146 2.66 14.98 -6.71
N PHE A 147 1.61 14.91 -7.52
CA PHE A 147 1.30 13.77 -8.40
C PHE A 147 2.29 13.58 -9.56
N ASP A 148 3.25 14.48 -9.75
CA ASP A 148 4.36 14.31 -10.70
C ASP A 148 5.73 14.39 -10.00
N ALA A 149 5.75 14.29 -8.67
CA ALA A 149 6.99 14.39 -7.90
C ALA A 149 7.94 13.23 -8.23
N PRO A 150 9.24 13.51 -8.46
CA PRO A 150 10.26 12.47 -8.54
C PRO A 150 10.41 11.77 -7.18
N ILE A 151 10.84 10.50 -7.18
CA ILE A 151 10.97 9.67 -5.96
C ILE A 151 11.85 10.38 -4.92
N GLU A 152 12.95 10.98 -5.35
CA GLU A 152 13.92 11.69 -4.51
C GLU A 152 13.31 12.85 -3.72
N ALA A 153 12.19 13.42 -4.20
CA ALA A 153 11.57 14.53 -3.51
C ALA A 153 10.85 14.11 -2.22
N TYR A 154 10.50 12.84 -2.05
CA TYR A 154 9.81 12.31 -0.86
C TYR A 154 10.50 11.09 -0.23
N LEU A 155 11.50 10.52 -0.88
CA LEU A 155 12.42 9.51 -0.36
C LEU A 155 13.85 9.98 -0.65
N ILE A 156 14.42 10.78 0.25
CA ILE A 156 15.77 11.33 0.10
C ILE A 156 16.85 10.27 0.35
N GLU A 157 18.03 10.48 -0.21
CA GLU A 157 19.12 9.49 -0.18
C GLU A 157 19.59 9.18 1.26
N GLU A 158 19.50 10.14 2.17
CA GLU A 158 19.82 9.97 3.58
C GLU A 158 18.90 8.96 4.26
N HIS A 159 17.61 8.91 3.91
CA HIS A 159 16.68 7.89 4.44
C HIS A 159 16.90 6.53 3.80
N VAL A 160 17.27 6.51 2.52
CA VAL A 160 17.67 5.28 1.80
C VAL A 160 18.91 4.68 2.44
N GLN A 161 19.90 5.50 2.81
CA GLN A 161 21.09 5.06 3.54
C GLN A 161 20.74 4.48 4.92
N VAL A 162 19.85 5.12 5.68
CA VAL A 162 19.36 4.56 6.96
C VAL A 162 18.71 3.18 6.74
N ALA A 163 17.92 3.04 5.67
CA ALA A 163 17.28 1.78 5.35
C ALA A 163 18.29 0.68 4.95
N ASP A 164 19.36 1.04 4.24
CA ASP A 164 20.46 0.12 3.93
C ASP A 164 21.19 -0.35 5.20
N GLU A 165 21.68 0.59 6.00
CA GLU A 165 22.49 0.30 7.20
C GLU A 165 21.76 -0.59 8.20
N LEU A 166 20.43 -0.44 8.28
CA LEU A 166 19.57 -1.19 9.18
C LEU A 166 18.87 -2.39 8.53
N GLY A 167 19.08 -2.65 7.22
CA GLY A 167 18.44 -3.75 6.50
C GLY A 167 16.91 -3.67 6.44
N LEU A 168 16.38 -2.44 6.35
CA LEU A 168 14.96 -2.14 6.39
C LEU A 168 14.26 -2.37 5.05
N THR A 169 12.93 -2.50 5.14
CA THR A 169 12.05 -2.39 3.97
C THR A 169 11.67 -0.94 3.70
N VAL A 170 11.41 -0.59 2.44
CA VAL A 170 10.77 0.68 2.06
C VAL A 170 9.59 0.39 1.16
N THR A 171 8.38 0.74 1.58
CA THR A 171 7.17 0.54 0.76
C THR A 171 6.89 1.81 -0.05
N LEU A 172 7.34 1.84 -1.29
CA LEU A 172 7.31 3.01 -2.16
C LEU A 172 6.03 3.06 -3.02
N HIS A 173 5.30 4.17 -2.92
CA HIS A 173 4.21 4.51 -3.84
C HIS A 173 4.71 5.56 -4.84
N MET A 174 4.99 5.16 -6.08
CA MET A 174 5.35 6.09 -7.18
C MET A 174 4.12 6.87 -7.64
N VAL A 175 4.26 8.10 -8.13
CA VAL A 175 3.09 8.93 -8.50
C VAL A 175 3.08 9.53 -9.91
N ARG A 176 4.25 9.64 -10.56
CA ARG A 176 4.36 10.12 -11.94
C ARG A 176 3.43 9.36 -12.87
N ALA A 177 2.90 10.01 -13.89
CA ALA A 177 1.75 9.53 -14.67
C ALA A 177 1.89 8.09 -15.19
N ARG A 178 3.09 7.73 -15.67
CA ARG A 178 3.38 6.40 -16.25
C ARG A 178 4.00 5.41 -15.26
N ALA A 179 4.06 5.76 -13.97
CA ALA A 179 4.55 4.91 -12.90
C ALA A 179 5.87 4.19 -13.25
N LEU A 180 5.86 2.85 -13.31
CA LEU A 180 7.04 2.04 -13.62
C LEU A 180 7.59 2.23 -15.05
N ALA A 181 6.75 2.60 -16.01
CA ALA A 181 7.19 2.91 -17.38
C ALA A 181 7.90 4.27 -17.48
N ASP A 182 7.88 5.10 -16.44
CA ASP A 182 8.60 6.37 -16.46
C ASP A 182 10.12 6.14 -16.26
N PRO A 183 10.97 6.54 -17.22
CA PRO A 183 12.41 6.31 -17.14
C PRO A 183 13.08 7.04 -15.97
N VAL A 184 12.48 8.13 -15.44
CA VAL A 184 12.98 8.81 -14.25
C VAL A 184 12.81 7.91 -13.02
N ASN A 185 11.63 7.30 -12.87
CA ASN A 185 11.40 6.35 -11.78
C ASN A 185 12.35 5.14 -11.87
N GLN A 186 12.52 4.58 -13.08
CA GLN A 186 13.44 3.46 -13.30
C GLN A 186 14.87 3.82 -12.90
N ALA A 187 15.37 4.98 -13.35
CA ALA A 187 16.72 5.44 -13.03
C ALA A 187 16.94 5.59 -11.51
N THR A 188 15.97 6.18 -10.79
CA THR A 188 16.07 6.34 -9.34
C THR A 188 16.00 5.00 -8.60
N ILE A 189 15.07 4.11 -8.97
CA ILE A 189 14.95 2.79 -8.35
C ILE A 189 16.24 1.99 -8.53
N ARG A 190 16.80 1.95 -9.76
CA ARG A 190 18.06 1.27 -10.02
C ARG A 190 19.19 1.86 -9.19
N ARG A 191 19.35 3.20 -9.22
CA ARG A 191 20.40 3.88 -8.45
C ARG A 191 20.33 3.53 -6.96
N TYR A 192 19.13 3.55 -6.37
CA TYR A 192 18.97 3.21 -4.96
C TYR A 192 19.25 1.73 -4.71
N CYS A 193 18.69 0.81 -5.48
CA CYS A 193 18.84 -0.62 -5.23
C CYS A 193 20.28 -1.12 -5.49
N GLU A 194 20.99 -0.55 -6.47
CA GLU A 194 22.38 -0.90 -6.79
C GLU A 194 23.37 -0.32 -5.77
N ARG A 195 23.14 0.92 -5.31
CA ARG A 195 24.02 1.59 -4.35
C ARG A 195 23.78 1.11 -2.91
N TYR A 196 22.56 0.70 -2.59
CA TYR A 196 22.11 0.31 -1.26
C TYR A 196 21.54 -1.12 -1.28
N PRO A 197 22.40 -2.14 -1.33
CA PRO A 197 21.98 -3.53 -1.55
C PRO A 197 21.27 -4.18 -0.35
N ASN A 198 21.38 -3.62 0.85
CA ASN A 198 20.71 -4.15 2.05
C ASN A 198 19.30 -3.59 2.23
N LEU A 199 19.00 -2.42 1.64
CA LEU A 199 17.64 -1.91 1.50
C LEU A 199 16.79 -2.90 0.71
N ARG A 200 15.58 -3.18 1.18
CA ARG A 200 14.57 -3.98 0.46
C ARG A 200 13.43 -3.10 0.01
N LEU A 201 13.34 -2.84 -1.28
CA LEU A 201 12.30 -1.97 -1.84
C LEU A 201 11.04 -2.79 -2.14
N ILE A 202 9.89 -2.35 -1.65
CA ILE A 202 8.58 -2.89 -1.98
C ILE A 202 7.85 -1.84 -2.80
N LEU A 203 7.62 -2.11 -4.08
CA LEU A 203 6.88 -1.23 -4.99
C LEU A 203 5.38 -1.48 -4.82
N ALA A 204 4.71 -0.51 -4.19
CA ALA A 204 3.30 -0.61 -3.85
C ALA A 204 2.40 -0.72 -5.09
N HIS A 205 1.27 -1.41 -4.95
CA HIS A 205 0.21 -1.49 -5.95
C HIS A 205 0.72 -2.02 -7.30
N ALA A 206 1.45 -3.13 -7.29
CA ALA A 206 2.11 -3.70 -8.47
C ALA A 206 2.99 -2.67 -9.21
N ALA A 207 3.77 -1.90 -8.44
CA ALA A 207 4.53 -0.75 -8.92
C ALA A 207 3.64 0.34 -9.57
N ARG A 208 2.51 0.64 -8.91
CA ARG A 208 1.38 1.45 -9.40
C ARG A 208 0.87 0.97 -10.78
N GLY A 209 0.76 -0.35 -10.92
CA GLY A 209 0.25 -1.06 -12.09
C GLY A 209 -1.27 -1.03 -12.23
N PHE A 210 -1.93 0.04 -11.79
CA PHE A 210 -3.37 0.25 -12.02
C PHE A 210 -3.71 0.30 -13.52
N ASN A 211 -2.77 0.75 -14.35
CA ASN A 211 -2.75 0.43 -15.77
C ASN A 211 -1.65 -0.63 -16.01
N PRO A 212 -2.01 -1.87 -16.42
CA PRO A 212 -1.04 -2.95 -16.54
C PRO A 212 -0.01 -2.70 -17.65
N TRP A 213 -0.33 -1.88 -18.66
CA TRP A 213 0.62 -1.57 -19.74
C TRP A 213 1.83 -0.79 -19.26
N HIS A 214 1.67 0.07 -18.24
CA HIS A 214 2.80 0.76 -17.62
C HIS A 214 3.73 -0.21 -16.90
N THR A 215 3.20 -1.25 -16.28
CA THR A 215 4.01 -2.31 -15.66
C THR A 215 4.69 -3.17 -16.73
N ILE A 216 3.95 -3.64 -17.75
CA ILE A 216 4.47 -4.47 -18.84
C ILE A 216 5.65 -3.79 -19.55
N GLU A 217 5.53 -2.49 -19.84
CA GLU A 217 6.58 -1.73 -20.51
C GLU A 217 7.83 -1.52 -19.61
N GLY A 218 7.62 -1.23 -18.32
CA GLY A 218 8.71 -0.81 -17.43
C GLY A 218 9.41 -1.92 -16.64
N ILE A 219 8.74 -3.06 -16.38
CA ILE A 219 9.22 -4.05 -15.42
C ILE A 219 10.57 -4.69 -15.77
N ALA A 220 10.90 -4.77 -17.07
CA ALA A 220 12.18 -5.29 -17.53
C ALA A 220 13.38 -4.50 -16.99
N ALA A 221 13.21 -3.21 -16.67
CA ALA A 221 14.23 -2.36 -16.09
C ALA A 221 14.63 -2.77 -14.66
N LEU A 222 13.89 -3.69 -14.01
CA LEU A 222 14.13 -4.12 -12.63
C LEU A 222 14.60 -5.58 -12.52
N ARG A 223 14.72 -6.31 -13.64
CA ARG A 223 14.93 -7.77 -13.69
C ARG A 223 16.13 -8.29 -12.88
N ASP A 224 17.19 -7.51 -12.80
CA ASP A 224 18.46 -7.84 -12.19
C ASP A 224 18.65 -7.26 -10.78
N LEU A 225 17.64 -6.57 -10.24
CA LEU A 225 17.67 -6.04 -8.88
C LEU A 225 17.22 -7.10 -7.87
N PRO A 226 18.12 -7.66 -7.05
CA PRO A 226 17.78 -8.77 -6.16
C PRO A 226 16.93 -8.35 -4.96
N ASN A 227 16.90 -7.03 -4.68
CA ASN A 227 16.31 -6.41 -3.50
C ASN A 227 15.04 -5.59 -3.80
N VAL A 228 14.32 -5.94 -4.88
CA VAL A 228 13.03 -5.35 -5.24
C VAL A 228 11.92 -6.40 -5.18
N TRP A 229 10.81 -6.02 -4.55
CA TRP A 229 9.54 -6.73 -4.50
C TRP A 229 8.41 -5.79 -4.94
N CYS A 230 7.27 -6.36 -5.31
CA CYS A 230 6.02 -5.62 -5.51
C CYS A 230 4.94 -6.20 -4.59
N ASP A 231 3.92 -5.41 -4.24
CA ASP A 231 2.71 -5.94 -3.59
C ASP A 231 1.49 -5.88 -4.52
N THR A 232 0.41 -6.61 -4.20
CA THR A 232 -0.83 -6.64 -4.99
C THR A 232 -1.84 -5.54 -4.62
N SER A 233 -1.49 -4.65 -3.69
CA SER A 233 -2.47 -3.91 -2.91
C SER A 233 -3.34 -2.98 -3.77
N ALA A 234 -4.66 -3.03 -3.57
CA ALA A 234 -5.68 -2.28 -4.33
C ALA A 234 -5.71 -2.48 -5.87
N VAL A 235 -4.79 -3.26 -6.47
CA VAL A 235 -4.79 -3.48 -7.92
C VAL A 235 -5.83 -4.53 -8.27
N THR A 236 -6.66 -4.20 -9.26
CA THR A 236 -7.73 -5.08 -9.74
C THR A 236 -7.48 -5.58 -11.16
N GLU A 237 -6.42 -5.11 -11.83
CA GLU A 237 -5.98 -5.52 -13.17
C GLU A 237 -4.88 -6.58 -13.10
N ALA A 238 -5.19 -7.82 -13.49
CA ALA A 238 -4.28 -8.97 -13.36
C ALA A 238 -3.00 -8.85 -14.20
N GLY A 239 -3.04 -8.14 -15.34
CA GLY A 239 -1.90 -8.03 -16.26
C GLY A 239 -0.64 -7.44 -15.62
N ALA A 240 -0.79 -6.58 -14.61
CA ALA A 240 0.36 -6.05 -13.86
C ALA A 240 1.03 -7.15 -13.01
N PHE A 241 0.24 -8.02 -12.40
CA PHE A 241 0.73 -9.15 -11.62
C PHE A 241 1.44 -10.17 -12.50
N GLU A 242 0.84 -10.52 -13.64
CA GLU A 242 1.42 -11.44 -14.63
C GLU A 242 2.79 -10.94 -15.11
N ALA A 243 2.89 -9.65 -15.49
CA ALA A 243 4.14 -9.05 -15.91
C ALA A 243 5.22 -9.09 -14.82
N ILE A 244 4.85 -8.86 -13.55
CA ILE A 244 5.78 -8.95 -12.41
C ILE A 244 6.25 -10.40 -12.22
N VAL A 245 5.34 -11.37 -12.23
CA VAL A 245 5.69 -12.78 -12.05
C VAL A 245 6.59 -13.28 -13.18
N ASP A 246 6.31 -12.91 -14.43
CA ASP A 246 7.10 -13.31 -15.59
C ASP A 246 8.53 -12.74 -15.59
N VAL A 247 8.72 -11.55 -15.02
CA VAL A 247 10.01 -10.85 -15.08
C VAL A 247 10.82 -10.98 -13.79
N LEU A 248 10.19 -10.86 -12.63
CA LEU A 248 10.83 -10.90 -11.31
C LEU A 248 10.65 -12.24 -10.58
N GLY A 249 9.67 -13.06 -11.00
CA GLY A 249 9.33 -14.33 -10.35
C GLY A 249 8.24 -14.19 -9.28
N CYS A 250 7.53 -15.29 -9.00
CA CYS A 250 6.44 -15.30 -8.03
C CYS A 250 6.89 -14.98 -6.60
N ASP A 251 8.15 -15.28 -6.24
CA ASP A 251 8.74 -14.94 -4.93
C ASP A 251 8.99 -13.43 -4.74
N ARG A 252 8.74 -12.62 -5.77
CA ARG A 252 8.84 -11.15 -5.76
C ARG A 252 7.50 -10.43 -5.76
N LEU A 253 6.38 -11.15 -5.74
CA LEU A 253 5.05 -10.57 -5.62
C LEU A 253 4.43 -10.93 -4.26
N LEU A 254 4.26 -9.92 -3.42
CA LEU A 254 3.68 -10.04 -2.09
C LEU A 254 2.17 -9.79 -2.15
N TYR A 255 1.39 -10.56 -1.39
CA TYR A 255 -0.01 -10.24 -1.20
C TYR A 255 -0.14 -8.99 -0.29
N GLY A 256 -0.96 -8.03 -0.70
CA GLY A 256 -1.33 -6.87 0.10
C GLY A 256 -2.79 -6.47 -0.14
N THR A 257 -3.49 -6.04 0.89
CA THR A 257 -4.90 -5.62 0.79
C THR A 257 -5.03 -4.15 0.41
N ASP A 258 -4.12 -3.31 0.89
CA ASP A 258 -4.29 -1.85 1.00
C ASP A 258 -5.38 -1.47 2.00
N PHE A 259 -5.63 -2.29 3.03
CA PHE A 259 -6.61 -1.99 4.08
C PHE A 259 -6.40 -0.55 4.55
N HIS A 260 -7.38 0.34 4.50
CA HIS A 260 -8.82 0.12 4.43
C HIS A 260 -9.44 0.17 3.01
N VAL A 261 -8.65 0.47 1.97
CA VAL A 261 -9.13 0.66 0.58
C VAL A 261 -9.79 -0.60 0.02
N SER A 262 -9.30 -1.78 0.40
CA SER A 262 -9.88 -3.08 0.03
C SER A 262 -11.34 -3.30 0.45
N HIS A 263 -11.87 -2.45 1.32
CA HIS A 263 -13.24 -2.53 1.86
C HIS A 263 -14.19 -1.53 1.20
N LEU A 264 -13.75 -0.89 0.13
CA LEU A 264 -14.59 -0.06 -0.71
C LEU A 264 -15.15 -0.89 -1.87
N HIS A 265 -16.46 -0.79 -2.14
CA HIS A 265 -17.06 -1.41 -3.32
C HIS A 265 -16.68 -0.64 -4.57
N GLY A 266 -15.87 -1.28 -5.41
CA GLY A 266 -15.40 -0.66 -6.63
C GLY A 266 -14.27 -1.41 -7.30
N ARG A 267 -13.81 -0.84 -8.42
CA ARG A 267 -12.73 -1.40 -9.22
C ARG A 267 -11.90 -0.30 -9.85
N CYS A 268 -10.60 -0.48 -9.88
CA CYS A 268 -9.73 0.33 -10.71
C CYS A 268 -9.63 -0.29 -12.10
N VAL A 269 -9.88 0.48 -13.14
CA VAL A 269 -9.81 -0.01 -14.53
C VAL A 269 -8.82 0.81 -15.34
N ALA A 270 -8.04 0.14 -16.16
CA ALA A 270 -7.17 0.79 -17.13
C ALA A 270 -8.01 1.44 -18.24
N LEU A 271 -7.74 2.71 -18.55
CA LEU A 271 -8.43 3.47 -19.59
C LEU A 271 -7.40 4.28 -20.39
N GLY A 272 -7.17 3.89 -21.65
CA GLY A 272 -6.14 4.50 -22.49
C GLY A 272 -4.75 4.40 -21.84
N ASP A 273 -4.06 5.54 -21.74
CA ASP A 273 -2.76 5.66 -21.05
C ASP A 273 -2.89 6.06 -19.56
N SER A 274 -4.04 5.77 -18.94
CA SER A 274 -4.34 6.10 -17.55
C SER A 274 -5.17 4.99 -16.89
N PHE A 275 -5.71 5.24 -15.71
CA PHE A 275 -6.66 4.39 -15.01
C PHE A 275 -7.74 5.24 -14.33
N HIS A 276 -8.86 4.60 -13.98
CA HIS A 276 -9.95 5.26 -13.29
C HIS A 276 -10.57 4.34 -12.24
N TRP A 277 -10.92 4.92 -11.10
CA TRP A 277 -11.62 4.23 -10.02
C TRP A 277 -13.12 4.35 -10.20
N LEU A 278 -13.76 3.20 -10.32
CA LEU A 278 -15.21 3.04 -10.43
C LEU A 278 -15.74 2.63 -9.06
N TYR A 279 -16.38 3.54 -8.33
CA TYR A 279 -16.98 3.24 -7.01
C TYR A 279 -18.47 2.99 -7.16
N ALA A 280 -18.92 1.80 -6.77
CA ALA A 280 -20.27 1.33 -7.09
C ALA A 280 -21.37 2.27 -6.56
N ASP A 281 -21.17 2.86 -5.39
CA ASP A 281 -22.10 3.81 -4.75
C ASP A 281 -22.21 5.18 -5.46
N GLU A 282 -21.31 5.47 -6.41
CA GLU A 282 -21.25 6.75 -7.12
C GLU A 282 -21.75 6.64 -8.56
N MET A 283 -21.75 5.43 -9.13
CA MET A 283 -21.89 5.29 -10.58
C MET A 283 -23.35 5.27 -11.07
N ASN A 284 -24.34 5.01 -10.20
CA ASN A 284 -25.77 4.92 -10.57
C ASN A 284 -25.97 4.19 -11.92
N LEU A 285 -25.33 3.03 -12.10
CA LEU A 285 -25.31 2.32 -13.38
C LEU A 285 -26.61 1.54 -13.61
N ASP A 286 -27.42 2.01 -14.55
CA ASP A 286 -28.53 1.24 -15.14
C ASP A 286 -28.02 0.47 -16.36
N GLU A 287 -27.54 -0.75 -16.14
CA GLU A 287 -27.09 -1.62 -17.24
C GLU A 287 -28.24 -2.36 -17.92
N LYS A 288 -28.24 -2.35 -19.25
CA LYS A 288 -29.31 -2.95 -20.07
C LYS A 288 -29.39 -4.47 -19.95
N HIS A 289 -28.28 -5.10 -19.59
CA HIS A 289 -28.11 -6.55 -19.68
C HIS A 289 -28.34 -7.26 -18.35
N ALA A 290 -28.10 -6.59 -17.22
CA ALA A 290 -28.26 -7.18 -15.90
C ALA A 290 -28.40 -6.08 -14.83
N ALA A 291 -29.09 -6.39 -13.75
CA ALA A 291 -29.01 -5.59 -12.53
C ALA A 291 -27.63 -5.80 -11.90
N LEU A 292 -26.83 -4.73 -11.85
CA LEU A 292 -25.55 -4.75 -11.13
C LEU A 292 -25.82 -4.63 -9.63
N GLN A 293 -25.30 -5.57 -8.85
CA GLN A 293 -25.18 -5.41 -7.40
C GLN A 293 -23.74 -4.96 -7.10
N PRO A 294 -23.55 -3.85 -6.36
CA PRO A 294 -22.24 -3.47 -5.83
C PRO A 294 -21.61 -4.62 -5.06
N VAL A 295 -20.45 -5.10 -5.50
CA VAL A 295 -19.58 -6.07 -4.81
C VAL A 295 -18.12 -5.70 -5.02
#